data_AF-A0A521IKW7-F1
#
_entry.id   AF-A0A521IKW7-F1
#
_cell.length_a   1.000
_cell.length_b   1.000
_cell.length_c   1.000
_cell.angle_alpha   90.00
_cell.angle_beta   90.00
_cell.angle_gamma   90.00
#
_symmetry.space_group_name_H-M   'P 1'
#
loop_
_entity.id
_entity.type
_entity.pdbx_description
1 polymer ?
#
loop_
_entity_poly.entity_id
_entity_poly.type
_entity_poly.pdbx_seq_one_letter_code
_entity_poly.pdbx_strand_id
1 'polypeptide(L)' 'ERVDIVAFAFSPGGVKKGCPLNHLDGRKGYITIDDALARNWRVFDEDTDELLETYRSSAEVVAGGWKVST' A
#
# COMPACT_ATOMS: atom_id res chain seq x y z
N GLU A 1 12.16 -15.10 -4.33
CA GLU A 1 10.85 -14.44 -4.28
C GLU A 1 10.93 -13.12 -5.03
N ARG A 2 10.43 -13.10 -6.27
CA ARG A 2 10.32 -11.87 -7.07
C ARG A 2 8.95 -11.30 -6.74
N VAL A 3 8.92 -10.18 -6.02
CA VAL A 3 7.69 -9.42 -5.83
C VAL A 3 7.23 -8.99 -7.22
N ASP A 4 6.10 -9.52 -7.68
CA ASP A 4 5.46 -9.10 -8.93
C ASP A 4 4.96 -7.67 -8.75
N ILE A 5 5.84 -6.72 -9.05
CA ILE A 5 5.60 -5.26 -9.09
C ILE A 5 4.42 -4.92 -10.03
N VAL A 6 3.99 -5.86 -10.88
CA VAL A 6 2.85 -5.73 -11.80
C VAL A 6 1.50 -5.67 -11.07
N ALA A 7 1.39 -6.13 -9.82
CA ALA A 7 0.14 -6.03 -9.04
C ALA A 7 -0.12 -4.62 -8.48
N PHE A 8 0.84 -3.71 -8.60
CA PHE A 8 0.71 -2.33 -8.17
C PHE A 8 0.31 -1.46 -9.36
N ALA A 9 -0.97 -1.11 -9.44
CA ALA A 9 -1.45 -0.11 -10.39
C ALA A 9 -0.91 1.26 -9.98
N PHE A 10 0.32 1.57 -10.38
CA PHE A 10 0.95 2.86 -10.12
C PHE A 10 0.28 3.92 -10.99
N SER A 11 -0.65 4.69 -10.42
CA SER A 11 -1.22 5.85 -11.09
C SER A 11 -0.25 7.03 -10.98
N PRO A 12 0.33 7.53 -12.08
CA PRO A 12 1.19 8.73 -12.05
C PRO A 12 0.39 10.03 -11.84
N GLY A 13 -0.94 9.96 -11.77
CA GLY A 13 -1.84 11.12 -11.77
C GLY A 13 -2.40 11.57 -10.41
N GLY A 14 -2.05 10.89 -9.31
CA GLY A 14 -2.45 11.29 -7.96
C GLY A 14 -1.33 12.05 -7.23
N VAL A 15 -1.69 12.97 -6.34
CA VAL A 15 -0.76 13.71 -5.45
C VAL A 15 0.16 12.76 -4.66
N LYS A 16 -0.22 11.48 -4.52
CA LYS A 16 0.52 10.44 -3.82
C LYS A 16 1.08 9.41 -4.82
N LYS A 17 2.41 9.40 -4.98
CA LYS A 17 3.16 8.42 -5.80
C LYS A 17 3.21 7.06 -5.08
N GLY A 18 2.12 6.32 -5.09
CA GLY A 18 2.00 5.07 -4.35
C GLY A 18 0.99 4.09 -4.91
N CYS A 19 0.85 2.96 -4.21
CA CYS A 19 -0.23 2.01 -4.41
C CYS A 19 -1.39 2.33 -3.47
N PRO A 20 -2.58 2.67 -3.99
CA PRO A 20 -3.77 2.79 -3.17
C PRO A 20 -4.25 1.41 -2.71
N LEU A 21 -4.67 1.34 -1.44
CA LEU A 21 -5.17 0.17 -0.74
C LEU A 21 -6.52 0.47 -0.12
N ASN A 22 -7.45 -0.47 -0.22
CA ASN A 22 -8.69 -0.49 0.54
C ASN A 22 -8.57 -1.53 1.67
N HIS A 23 -8.90 -1.11 2.89
CA HIS A 23 -9.06 -2.02 4.01
C HIS A 23 -10.45 -2.66 4.00
N LEU A 24 -10.58 -3.87 4.54
CA LEU A 24 -11.88 -4.56 4.70
C LEU A 24 -12.89 -3.75 5.54
N ASP A 25 -12.40 -2.93 6.47
CA ASP A 25 -13.23 -2.06 7.31
C ASP A 25 -13.62 -0.73 6.64
N GLY A 26 -13.29 -0.55 5.35
CA GLY A 26 -13.62 0.65 4.59
C GLY A 26 -12.62 1.80 4.72
N ARG A 27 -11.51 1.62 5.45
CA ARG A 27 -10.40 2.58 5.46
C ARG A 27 -9.68 2.60 4.12
N LYS A 28 -9.16 3.75 3.74
CA LYS A 28 -8.34 3.92 2.54
C LYS A 28 -6.91 4.25 2.96
N GLY A 29 -5.98 3.53 2.39
CA GLY A 29 -4.58 3.74 2.65
C GLY A 29 -3.77 3.64 1.38
N TYR A 30 -2.48 3.86 1.48
CA TYR A 30 -1.57 3.67 0.37
C TYR A 30 -0.18 3.28 0.87
N ILE A 31 0.59 2.62 0.01
CA ILE A 31 2.00 2.34 0.22
C ILE A 31 2.80 3.16 -0.76
N THR A 32 3.85 3.84 -0.30
CA THR A 32 4.73 4.60 -1.20
C THR A 32 5.54 3.66 -2.10
N ILE A 33 5.92 4.13 -3.28
CA ILE A 33 6.79 3.35 -4.18
C ILE A 33 8.14 3.04 -3.51
N ASP A 34 8.72 4.02 -2.83
CA ASP A 34 9.98 3.86 -2.09
C ASP A 34 9.89 2.73 -1.05
N ASP A 35 8.79 2.68 -0.31
CA ASP A 35 8.50 1.65 0.67
C ASP A 35 8.37 0.26 0.05
N ALA A 36 7.62 0.15 -1.04
CA ALA A 36 7.50 -1.10 -1.78
C ALA A 36 8.85 -1.60 -2.33
N LEU A 37 9.69 -0.68 -2.84
CA LEU A 37 11.04 -1.00 -3.35
C LEU A 37 12.01 -1.37 -2.23
N ALA A 38 11.92 -0.69 -1.07
CA ALA A 38 12.71 -0.97 0.12
C ALA A 38 12.23 -2.22 0.87
N ARG A 39 11.13 -2.85 0.44
CA ARG A 39 10.43 -3.94 1.16
C ARG A 39 9.95 -3.53 2.55
N ASN A 40 9.72 -2.23 2.73
CA ASN A 40 9.14 -1.65 3.93
C ASN A 40 7.65 -1.48 3.69
N TRP A 41 6.80 -2.37 4.21
CA TRP A 41 5.37 -2.34 3.91
C TRP A 41 4.64 -1.40 4.86
N ARG A 42 4.84 -0.09 4.69
CA ARG A 42 4.20 0.96 5.49
C ARG A 42 2.93 1.42 4.80
N VAL A 43 1.79 1.23 5.48
CA VAL A 43 0.49 1.71 5.02
C VAL A 43 0.20 3.04 5.67
N PHE A 44 0.00 4.05 4.84
CA PHE A 44 -0.37 5.40 5.25
C PHE A 44 -1.84 5.64 4.94
N ASP A 45 -2.50 6.49 5.70
CA ASP A 45 -3.87 6.91 5.45
C ASP A 45 -3.94 7.82 4.21
N GLU A 46 -4.91 7.55 3.33
CA GLU A 46 -5.04 8.29 2.07
C GLU A 46 -5.41 9.76 2.28
N ASP A 47 -6.20 10.08 3.30
CA ASP A 47 -6.71 11.44 3.56
C ASP A 47 -5.74 12.26 4.44
N THR A 48 -5.14 11.62 5.44
CA THR A 48 -4.36 12.32 6.50
C THR A 48 -2.84 12.18 6.36
N ASP A 49 -2.35 11.27 5.51
CA ASP A 49 -0.91 10.97 5.37
C ASP A 49 -0.27 10.35 6.63
N GLU A 50 -1.08 9.97 7.63
CA GLU A 50 -0.58 9.35 8.85
C GLU A 50 -0.22 7.88 8.62
N LEU A 51 0.86 7.42 9.26
CA LEU A 51 1.23 6.01 9.25
C LEU A 51 0.18 5.22 10.07
N LEU A 52 -0.57 4.35 9.39
CA LEU A 52 -1.56 3.49 10.03
C LEU A 52 -0.89 2.24 10.59
N GLU A 53 -0.22 1.48 9.72
CA GLU A 53 0.37 0.19 10.08
C GLU A 53 1.65 -0.07 9.30
N THR A 54 2.50 -0.93 9.87
CA THR A 54 3.73 -1.38 9.24
C THR A 54 3.77 -2.90 9.25
N TYR A 55 4.04 -3.48 8.10
CA TYR A 55 4.13 -4.92 7.90
C TYR A 55 5.53 -5.34 7.44
N ARG A 56 5.84 -6.62 7.65
CA ARG A 56 7.14 -7.20 7.25
C ARG A 56 7.10 -7.78 5.84
N SER A 57 5.90 -8.05 5.31
CA SER A 57 5.71 -8.60 3.96
C SER A 57 4.40 -8.15 3.35
N SER A 58 4.29 -8.23 2.01
CA SER A 58 3.02 -8.01 1.30
C SER A 58 1.95 -9.03 1.69
N ALA A 59 2.34 -10.24 2.08
CA ALA A 59 1.42 -11.25 2.59
C ALA A 59 0.78 -10.82 3.92
N GLU A 60 1.56 -10.18 4.81
CA GLU A 60 1.05 -9.60 6.05
C GLU A 60 0.13 -8.39 5.79
N VAL A 61 0.41 -7.57 4.77
CA VAL A 61 -0.50 -6.48 4.34
C VAL A 61 -1.88 -7.05 3.97
N VAL A 62 -1.90 -8.13 3.17
CA VAL A 62 -3.14 -8.79 2.75
C VAL A 62 -3.84 -9.49 3.93
N ALA A 63 -3.08 -10.15 4.79
CA ALA A 63 -3.60 -10.77 6.01
C ALA A 63 -4.15 -9.73 7.00
N GLY A 64 -3.56 -8.54 7.01
CA GLY A 64 -4.01 -7.37 7.75
C GLY A 64 -5.26 -6.72 7.17
N GLY A 65 -5.84 -7.26 6.09
CA GLY A 65 -7.11 -6.78 5.53
C GLY A 65 -6.97 -5.71 4.44
N TRP A 66 -5.75 -5.41 3.98
CA TRP A 66 -5.54 -4.45 2.90
C TRP A 66 -5.53 -5.13 1.52
N LYS A 67 -6.19 -4.50 0.56
CA LYS A 67 -6.24 -4.95 -0.84
C LYS A 67 -5.94 -3.79 -1.77
N VAL A 68 -5.19 -4.05 -2.84
CA VAL A 68 -4.94 -3.06 -3.90
C VAL A 68 -6.28 -2.57 -4.46
N SER A 69 -6.47 -1.25 -4.44
CA SER A 69 -7.60 -0.61 -5.11
C SER A 69 -7.24 -0.49 -6.59
N THR A 70 -7.85 -1.33 -7.44
CA THR A 70 -7.79 -1.21 -8.90
C THR A 70 -8.74 -0.14 -9.41
#